data_AF-A0A2N2D7V3-F1
#
_entry.id   AF-A0A2N2D7V3-F1
#
_cell.length_a   1.000
_cell.length_b   1.000
_cell.length_c   1.000
_cell.angle_alpha   90.00
_cell.angle_beta   90.00
_cell.angle_gamma   90.00
#
_symmetry.space_group_name_H-M   'P 1'
#
loop_
_entity.id
_entity.type
_entity.pdbx_description
1 polymer ?
#
loop_
_entity_poly.entity_id
_entity_poly.type
_entity_poly.pdbx_seq_one_letter_code
_entity_poly.pdbx_strand_id
1 'polypeptide(L)'
;MGGIDLIELKNGFRNTMFKELIEAHLSKQPPKERANAFIGLRDTMPGALQPHIEYFIDQWNIKLYEREFFYRDTAEVFEEIIENAKVFMKSIGYDGPISDGLLFDFFQLIVINFAYNFETEPKAREFVGIKYLPKKSGCLASTVSMCLVMVLFCYLIIF
;
A
#
# COMPACT_ATOMS: atom_id res chain seq x y z
N MET A 1 -6.45 11.13 20.73
CA MET A 1 -6.32 10.36 19.47
C MET A 1 -4.98 9.69 19.54
N GLY A 2 -4.93 8.36 19.48
CA GLY A 2 -3.65 7.63 19.48
C GLY A 2 -2.89 8.00 18.21
N GLY A 3 -1.65 8.45 18.35
CA GLY A 3 -0.79 8.69 17.20
C GLY A 3 -0.47 7.37 16.52
N ILE A 4 -0.21 7.41 15.22
CA ILE A 4 0.38 6.28 14.51
C ILE A 4 1.80 6.08 15.06
N ASP A 5 2.13 4.84 15.42
CA ASP A 5 3.48 4.42 15.84
C ASP A 5 4.08 3.51 14.75
N LEU A 6 5.10 4.01 14.04
CA LEU A 6 5.74 3.24 12.97
C LEU A 6 6.43 1.97 13.46
N ILE A 7 6.91 1.93 14.71
CA ILE A 7 7.57 0.77 15.28
C ILE A 7 6.54 -0.33 15.54
N GLU A 8 5.39 0.03 16.10
CA GLU A 8 4.27 -0.90 16.29
C GLU A 8 3.80 -1.48 14.95
N LEU A 9 3.58 -0.61 13.94
CA LEU A 9 3.19 -1.03 12.60
C LEU A 9 4.21 -1.96 11.94
N LYS A 10 5.50 -1.58 11.95
CA LYS A 10 6.59 -2.41 11.41
C LYS A 10 6.59 -3.79 12.06
N ASN A 11 6.42 -3.86 13.37
CA ASN A 11 6.38 -5.13 14.08
C ASN A 11 5.15 -5.98 13.70
N GLY A 12 4.01 -5.36 13.43
CA GLY A 12 2.80 -6.03 12.92
C GLY A 12 2.96 -6.64 11.52
N PHE A 13 3.90 -6.14 10.72
CA PHE A 13 4.16 -6.63 9.36
C PHE A 13 5.15 -7.80 9.28
N ARG A 14 5.84 -8.14 10.37
CA ARG A 14 6.87 -9.18 10.36
C ARG A 14 6.31 -10.55 9.95
N ASN A 15 7.13 -11.31 9.24
CA ASN A 15 6.85 -12.66 8.74
C ASN A 15 5.67 -12.73 7.75
N THR A 16 5.28 -11.60 7.15
CA THR A 16 4.28 -11.56 6.08
C THR A 16 4.97 -11.12 4.80
N MET A 17 4.72 -11.81 3.69
CA MET A 17 5.32 -11.41 2.41
C MET A 17 4.61 -10.18 1.87
N PHE A 18 5.34 -9.25 1.25
CA PHE A 18 4.74 -8.03 0.73
C PHE A 18 3.59 -8.29 -0.26
N LYS A 19 3.68 -9.33 -1.09
CA LYS A 19 2.57 -9.74 -1.96
C LYS A 19 1.28 -10.07 -1.23
N GLU A 20 1.33 -10.60 0.00
CA GLU A 20 0.14 -10.99 0.77
C GLU A 20 -0.62 -9.75 1.22
N LEU A 21 0.10 -8.67 1.54
CA LEU A 21 -0.51 -7.36 1.80
C LEU A 21 -1.23 -6.83 0.55
N ILE A 22 -0.59 -6.91 -0.61
CA ILE A 22 -1.18 -6.49 -1.88
C ILE A 22 -2.42 -7.33 -2.23
N GLU A 23 -2.35 -8.65 -2.06
CA GLU A 23 -3.48 -9.57 -2.25
C GLU A 23 -4.65 -9.21 -1.31
N ALA A 24 -4.37 -8.87 -0.05
CA ALA A 24 -5.39 -8.44 0.90
C ALA A 24 -6.11 -7.15 0.43
N HIS A 25 -5.37 -6.18 -0.11
CA HIS A 25 -5.98 -4.98 -0.72
C HIS A 25 -6.81 -5.33 -1.96
N LEU A 26 -6.31 -6.22 -2.80
CA LEU A 26 -7.01 -6.66 -4.00
C LEU A 26 -8.35 -7.35 -3.67
N SER A 27 -8.36 -8.22 -2.67
CA SER A 27 -9.55 -8.99 -2.28
C SER A 27 -10.61 -8.18 -1.52
N LYS A 28 -10.20 -7.15 -0.78
CA LYS A 28 -11.10 -6.41 0.13
C LYS A 28 -11.76 -5.19 -0.53
N GLN A 29 -11.05 -4.52 -1.43
CA GLN A 29 -11.51 -3.24 -2.00
C GLN A 29 -11.81 -3.41 -3.49
N PRO A 30 -13.05 -3.13 -3.94
CA PRO A 30 -13.38 -3.00 -5.35
C PRO A 30 -12.49 -1.96 -6.05
N PRO A 31 -12.25 -2.08 -7.38
CA PRO A 31 -11.39 -1.16 -8.11
C PRO A 31 -11.73 0.33 -7.92
N LYS A 32 -13.03 0.68 -7.90
CA LYS A 32 -13.50 2.06 -7.68
C LYS A 32 -13.15 2.58 -6.28
N GLU A 33 -13.23 1.72 -5.26
CA GLU A 33 -12.89 2.09 -3.88
C GLU A 33 -11.39 2.30 -3.74
N ARG A 34 -10.55 1.52 -4.45
CA ARG A 34 -9.09 1.74 -4.47
C ARG A 34 -8.70 3.05 -5.13
N ALA A 35 -9.32 3.39 -6.26
CA ALA A 35 -9.09 4.68 -6.92
C ALA A 35 -9.51 5.85 -6.01
N ASN A 36 -10.63 5.73 -5.32
CA ASN A 36 -11.08 6.74 -4.36
C ASN A 36 -10.15 6.82 -3.14
N ALA A 37 -9.65 5.69 -2.63
CA ALA A 37 -8.70 5.66 -1.53
C ALA A 37 -7.38 6.35 -1.92
N PHE A 38 -6.90 6.12 -3.14
CA PHE A 38 -5.72 6.80 -3.66
C PHE A 38 -5.91 8.33 -3.74
N ILE A 39 -7.04 8.78 -4.31
CA ILE A 39 -7.36 10.22 -4.39
C ILE A 39 -7.48 10.82 -2.98
N GLY A 40 -8.20 10.14 -2.08
CA GLY A 40 -8.36 10.59 -0.70
C GLY A 40 -7.02 10.72 0.02
N LEU A 41 -6.15 9.72 -0.11
CA LEU A 41 -4.82 9.74 0.48
C LEU A 41 -3.92 10.84 -0.10
N ARG A 42 -3.98 11.06 -1.41
CA ARG A 42 -3.26 12.17 -2.04
C ARG A 42 -3.75 13.51 -1.51
N ASP A 43 -5.05 13.67 -1.32
CA ASP A 43 -5.67 14.91 -0.88
C ASP A 43 -5.44 15.18 0.63
N THR A 44 -5.17 14.14 1.45
CA THR A 44 -4.74 14.30 2.85
C THR A 44 -3.27 14.66 3.00
N MET A 45 -2.44 14.42 1.98
CA MET A 45 -1.04 14.83 2.02
C MET A 45 -0.90 16.36 2.01
N PRO A 46 0.13 16.90 2.69
CA PRO A 46 0.48 18.31 2.64
C PRO A 46 0.54 18.83 1.20
N GLY A 47 -0.07 19.99 0.94
CA GLY A 47 -0.16 20.57 -0.41
C GLY A 47 1.19 20.76 -1.11
N ALA A 48 2.27 20.98 -0.35
CA ALA A 48 3.63 21.06 -0.87
C ALA A 48 4.15 19.73 -1.45
N LEU A 49 3.63 18.59 -0.99
CA LEU A 49 4.01 17.26 -1.46
C LEU A 49 3.18 16.80 -2.66
N GLN A 50 1.92 17.25 -2.76
CA GLN A 50 0.97 16.77 -3.77
C GLN A 50 1.49 16.79 -5.22
N PRO A 51 2.16 17.85 -5.71
CA PRO A 51 2.70 17.90 -7.06
C PRO A 51 3.82 16.88 -7.33
N HIS A 52 4.41 16.30 -6.28
CA HIS A 52 5.57 15.41 -6.37
C HIS A 52 5.23 13.94 -6.08
N ILE A 53 3.99 13.64 -5.66
CA ILE A 53 3.54 12.28 -5.33
C ILE A 53 3.70 11.33 -6.53
N GLU A 54 3.37 11.80 -7.74
CA GLU A 54 3.51 11.00 -8.96
C GLU A 54 4.97 10.60 -9.21
N TYR A 55 5.91 11.55 -9.06
CA TYR A 55 7.33 11.26 -9.17
C TYR A 55 7.80 10.22 -8.15
N PHE A 56 7.32 10.30 -6.90
CA PHE A 56 7.63 9.30 -5.89
C PHE A 56 7.11 7.91 -6.30
N ILE A 57 5.87 7.81 -6.79
CA ILE A 57 5.30 6.56 -7.28
C ILE A 57 6.10 5.97 -8.44
N ASP A 58 6.53 6.81 -9.38
CA ASP A 58 7.31 6.37 -10.53
C ASP A 58 8.65 5.71 -10.13
N GLN A 59 9.30 6.22 -9.07
CA GLN A 59 10.51 5.59 -8.52
C GLN A 59 10.24 4.16 -8.03
N TRP A 60 9.03 3.87 -7.55
CA TRP A 60 8.64 2.56 -7.05
C TRP A 60 8.05 1.66 -8.13
N ASN A 61 7.46 2.21 -9.19
CA ASN A 61 6.92 1.45 -10.32
C ASN A 61 7.98 0.58 -11.01
N ILE A 62 9.26 0.92 -10.92
CA ILE A 62 10.36 0.06 -11.43
C ILE A 62 10.35 -1.34 -10.80
N LYS A 63 9.83 -1.47 -9.56
CA LYS A 63 9.75 -2.73 -8.83
C LYS A 63 8.63 -3.65 -9.30
N LEU A 64 7.69 -3.16 -10.13
CA LEU A 64 6.52 -3.91 -10.58
C LEU A 64 6.87 -5.24 -11.25
N TYR A 65 8.04 -5.30 -11.89
CA TYR A 65 8.54 -6.47 -12.60
C TYR A 65 9.71 -7.18 -11.88
N GLU A 66 10.00 -6.81 -10.64
CA GLU A 66 10.98 -7.48 -9.79
C GLU A 66 10.28 -8.52 -8.92
N ARG A 67 10.11 -9.75 -9.42
CA ARG A 67 9.35 -10.79 -8.69
C ARG A 67 9.84 -10.97 -7.24
N GLU A 68 11.15 -11.06 -7.05
CA GLU A 68 11.76 -11.29 -5.73
C GLU A 68 11.42 -10.19 -4.71
N PHE A 69 11.21 -8.94 -5.17
CA PHE A 69 10.81 -7.83 -4.31
C PHE A 69 9.52 -8.14 -3.55
N PHE A 70 8.54 -8.74 -4.21
CA PHE A 70 7.23 -9.04 -3.62
C PHE A 70 7.23 -10.24 -2.65
N TYR A 71 8.32 -11.03 -2.62
CA TYR A 71 8.50 -12.15 -1.70
C TYR A 71 9.31 -11.75 -0.45
N ARG A 72 9.76 -10.50 -0.36
CA ARG A 72 10.41 -9.96 0.83
C ARG A 72 9.43 -9.77 1.98
N ASP A 73 9.96 -9.73 3.19
CA ASP A 73 9.20 -9.43 4.40
C ASP A 73 8.62 -8.01 4.31
N THR A 74 7.33 -7.87 4.63
CA THR A 74 6.63 -6.59 4.57
C THR A 74 7.25 -5.56 5.51
N ALA A 75 7.80 -5.97 6.66
CA ALA A 75 8.48 -5.05 7.58
C ALA A 75 9.77 -4.45 6.98
N GLU A 76 10.48 -5.20 6.13
CA GLU A 76 11.65 -4.71 5.41
C GLU A 76 11.24 -3.73 4.30
N VAL A 77 10.22 -4.09 3.51
CA VAL A 77 9.70 -3.23 2.44
C VAL A 77 9.11 -1.95 3.01
N PHE A 78 8.41 -2.04 4.15
CA PHE A 78 7.89 -0.90 4.91
C PHE A 78 9.02 0.06 5.27
N GLU A 79 10.07 -0.43 5.93
CA GLU A 79 11.22 0.39 6.32
C GLU A 79 11.90 1.05 5.11
N GLU A 80 12.07 0.32 4.00
CA GLU A 80 12.64 0.86 2.77
C GLU A 80 11.80 2.01 2.20
N ILE A 81 10.47 1.86 2.17
CA ILE A 81 9.56 2.92 1.71
C ILE A 81 9.62 4.13 2.64
N ILE A 82 9.62 3.91 3.96
CA ILE A 82 9.69 5.00 4.95
C ILE A 82 11.00 5.79 4.81
N GLU A 83 12.14 5.11 4.72
CA GLU A 83 13.43 5.77 4.55
C GLU A 83 13.52 6.49 3.20
N ASN A 84 13.01 5.88 2.13
CA ASN A 84 12.95 6.53 0.83
C ASN A 84 12.05 7.78 0.85
N ALA A 85 10.90 7.74 1.53
CA ALA A 85 10.01 8.89 1.70
C ALA A 85 10.70 10.06 2.42
N LYS A 86 11.47 9.79 3.48
CA LYS A 86 12.28 10.81 4.18
C LYS A 86 13.31 11.45 3.25
N VAL A 87 14.05 10.64 2.51
CA VAL A 87 15.05 11.11 1.53
C VAL A 87 14.39 11.94 0.44
N PHE A 88 13.26 11.45 -0.10
CA PHE A 88 12.47 12.13 -1.11
C PHE A 88 11.99 13.51 -0.64
N MET A 89 11.34 13.59 0.52
CA MET A 89 10.88 14.86 1.11
C MET A 89 12.04 15.86 1.30
N LYS A 90 13.19 15.37 1.79
CA LYS A 90 14.39 16.20 1.88
C LYS A 90 14.88 16.69 0.52
N SER A 91 14.83 15.85 -0.51
CA SER A 91 15.34 16.18 -1.85
C SER A 91 14.53 17.28 -2.55
N ILE A 92 13.23 17.34 -2.28
CA ILE A 92 12.34 18.38 -2.81
C ILE A 92 12.29 19.63 -1.93
N GLY A 93 13.09 19.69 -0.86
CA GLY A 93 13.15 20.82 0.05
C GLY A 93 11.91 20.97 0.95
N TYR A 94 11.18 19.89 1.22
CA TYR A 94 10.06 19.91 2.16
C TYR A 94 10.56 20.24 3.57
N ASP A 95 10.04 21.33 4.14
CA ASP A 95 10.42 21.89 5.44
C ASP A 95 9.36 21.67 6.54
N GLY A 96 8.24 21.05 6.18
CA GLY A 96 7.17 20.72 7.11
C GLY A 96 7.51 19.56 8.07
N PRO A 97 6.70 19.36 9.12
CA PRO A 97 6.93 18.30 10.09
C PRO A 97 6.74 16.92 9.45
N ILE A 98 7.79 16.09 9.54
CA ILE A 98 7.74 14.68 9.11
C ILE A 98 7.21 13.86 10.28
N SER A 99 5.89 13.59 10.28
CA SER A 99 5.23 12.76 11.28
C SER A 99 5.16 11.29 10.86
N ASP A 100 4.97 10.41 11.83
CA ASP A 100 4.74 8.98 11.59
C ASP A 100 3.52 8.73 10.70
N GLY A 101 2.46 9.53 10.86
CA GLY A 101 1.27 9.45 9.99
C GLY A 101 1.59 9.77 8.53
N LEU A 102 2.35 10.84 8.28
CA LEU A 102 2.75 11.22 6.91
C LEU A 102 3.61 10.13 6.25
N LEU A 103 4.55 9.55 7.01
CA LEU A 103 5.38 8.45 6.52
C LEU A 103 4.55 7.21 6.21
N PHE A 104 3.57 6.90 7.06
CA PHE A 104 2.63 5.81 6.81
C PHE A 104 1.77 6.05 5.57
N ASP A 105 1.36 7.30 5.30
CA ASP A 105 0.63 7.65 4.09
C ASP A 105 1.46 7.35 2.83
N PHE A 106 2.76 7.63 2.83
CA PHE A 106 3.65 7.24 1.72
C PHE A 106 3.70 5.73 1.52
N PHE A 107 3.72 4.95 2.61
CA PHE A 107 3.64 3.49 2.51
C PHE A 107 2.32 3.03 1.90
N GLN A 108 1.19 3.56 2.37
CA GLN A 108 -0.13 3.22 1.84
C GLN A 108 -0.26 3.58 0.36
N LEU A 109 0.28 4.72 -0.05
CA LEU A 109 0.27 5.19 -1.44
C LEU A 109 0.91 4.14 -2.37
N ILE A 110 2.08 3.61 -2.00
CA ILE A 110 2.79 2.59 -2.78
C ILE A 110 2.02 1.26 -2.80
N VAL A 111 1.48 0.84 -1.66
CA VAL A 111 0.65 -0.38 -1.56
C VAL A 111 -0.59 -0.31 -2.45
N ILE A 112 -1.32 0.80 -2.39
CA ILE A 112 -2.54 1.02 -3.19
C ILE A 112 -2.17 1.11 -4.68
N ASN A 113 -1.08 1.78 -5.03
CA ASN A 113 -0.60 1.88 -6.41
C ASN A 113 -0.25 0.48 -6.98
N PHE A 114 0.47 -0.36 -6.25
CA PHE A 114 0.73 -1.73 -6.70
C PHE A 114 -0.54 -2.56 -6.83
N ALA A 115 -1.47 -2.46 -5.88
CA ALA A 115 -2.76 -3.14 -5.97
C ALA A 115 -3.56 -2.67 -7.19
N TYR A 116 -3.52 -1.37 -7.52
CA TYR A 116 -4.12 -0.84 -8.73
C TYR A 116 -3.46 -1.41 -10.00
N ASN A 117 -2.13 -1.37 -10.09
CA ASN A 117 -1.38 -1.89 -11.24
C ASN A 117 -1.63 -3.39 -11.45
N PHE A 118 -1.68 -4.20 -10.40
CA PHE A 118 -1.98 -5.62 -10.55
C PHE A 118 -3.44 -5.92 -10.89
N GLU A 119 -4.37 -5.00 -10.67
CA GLU A 119 -5.72 -5.11 -11.24
C GLU A 119 -5.70 -4.87 -12.75
N THR A 120 -5.07 -3.78 -13.18
CA THR A 120 -5.09 -3.27 -14.56
C THR A 120 -4.11 -3.99 -15.48
N GLU A 121 -3.06 -4.61 -14.93
CA GLU A 121 -2.04 -5.38 -15.65
C GLU A 121 -2.01 -6.86 -15.22
N PRO A 122 -2.97 -7.69 -15.68
CA PRO A 122 -3.04 -9.11 -15.31
C PRO A 122 -1.76 -9.91 -15.58
N LYS A 123 -0.99 -9.53 -16.61
CA LYS A 123 0.28 -10.18 -16.96
C LYS A 123 1.36 -9.94 -15.91
N ALA A 124 1.48 -8.70 -15.41
CA ALA A 124 2.40 -8.38 -14.31
C ALA A 124 1.98 -9.13 -13.03
N ARG A 125 0.68 -9.18 -12.75
CA ARG A 125 0.11 -9.93 -11.63
C ARG A 125 0.46 -11.42 -11.68
N GLU A 126 0.28 -12.05 -12.84
CA GLU A 126 0.61 -13.45 -13.07
C GLU A 126 2.11 -13.71 -12.91
N PHE A 127 2.95 -12.84 -13.48
CA PHE A 127 4.41 -12.93 -13.39
C PHE A 127 4.93 -12.92 -11.94
N VAL A 128 4.38 -12.03 -11.11
CA VAL A 128 4.73 -11.94 -9.67
C VAL A 128 4.13 -13.11 -8.88
N GLY A 129 3.03 -13.69 -9.37
CA GLY A 129 2.33 -14.80 -8.73
C GLY A 129 1.33 -14.35 -7.66
N ILE A 130 0.72 -13.17 -7.84
CA ILE A 130 -0.36 -12.68 -6.98
C ILE A 130 -1.65 -13.40 -7.36
N LYS A 131 -2.23 -14.10 -6.38
CA LYS A 131 -3.43 -14.91 -6.51
C LYS A 131 -4.67 -14.07 -6.30
N TYR A 132 -5.01 -13.26 -7.29
CA TYR A 132 -6.28 -12.53 -7.31
C TYR A 132 -7.08 -12.85 -8.57
N LEU A 133 -8.33 -13.24 -8.36
CA LEU A 133 -9.34 -13.37 -9.40
C LEU A 133 -10.32 -12.22 -9.23
N PRO A 134 -10.44 -11.30 -10.20
CA PRO A 134 -11.46 -10.26 -10.13
C PRO A 134 -12.83 -10.93 -10.02
N LYS A 135 -13.64 -10.51 -9.05
CA LYS A 135 -15.04 -10.94 -9.00
C LYS A 135 -15.69 -10.50 -10.31
N LYS A 136 -15.99 -11.47 -11.18
CA LYS A 136 -16.82 -11.21 -12.37
C LYS A 136 -18.11 -10.57 -11.87
N SER A 137 -18.43 -9.40 -12.39
CA SER A 137 -19.71 -8.74 -12.22
C SER A 137 -20.79 -9.64 -12.82
N GLY A 138 -21.29 -10.60 -12.02
CA GLY A 138 -22.30 -11.57 -12.44
C GLY A 138 -21.93 -13.02 -12.11
N CYS A 139 -21.98 -13.41 -10.83
CA CYS A 139 -22.68 -14.61 -10.33
C CYS A 139 -22.44 -14.71 -8.81
N LEU A 140 -23.51 -14.76 -8.02
CA LEU A 140 -23.46 -14.99 -6.57
C LEU A 140 -23.00 -16.42 -6.27
N ALA A 141 -21.94 -16.59 -5.49
CA ALA A 141 -21.75 -17.77 -4.63
C ALA A 141 -20.77 -17.46 -3.48
N SER A 142 -21.30 -17.50 -2.25
CA SER A 142 -20.82 -18.19 -1.02
C SER A 142 -19.35 -18.70 -1.00
N THR A 143 -18.55 -18.73 0.07
CA THR A 143 -18.73 -18.71 1.54
C THR A 143 -17.33 -18.57 2.20
N VAL A 144 -17.27 -17.90 3.36
CA VAL A 144 -16.42 -18.17 4.56
C VAL A 144 -14.91 -18.50 4.41
N SER A 145 -14.06 -17.62 4.98
CA SER A 145 -13.00 -17.97 5.99
C SER A 145 -11.92 -16.88 6.01
N MET A 146 -11.97 -15.89 6.92
CA MET A 146 -10.80 -15.05 7.31
C MET A 146 -11.09 -14.33 8.64
N CYS A 147 -11.16 -15.07 9.76
CA CYS A 147 -11.44 -14.50 11.09
C CYS A 147 -10.20 -14.15 11.94
N LEU A 148 -8.96 -14.22 11.43
CA LEU A 148 -7.77 -13.92 12.27
C LEU A 148 -6.93 -12.71 11.84
N VAL A 149 -7.06 -12.21 10.61
CA VAL A 149 -6.37 -10.98 10.15
C VAL A 149 -7.24 -9.72 10.36
N MET A 150 -8.48 -9.90 10.86
CA MET A 150 -9.46 -8.81 11.03
C MET A 150 -9.12 -7.83 12.16
N VAL A 151 -8.43 -8.25 13.22
CA VAL A 151 -8.29 -7.40 14.41
C VAL A 151 -7.22 -6.32 14.24
N LEU A 152 -6.17 -6.56 13.47
CA LEU A 152 -5.11 -5.57 13.23
C LEU A 152 -5.45 -4.57 12.11
N PHE A 153 -6.18 -4.99 11.08
CA PHE A 153 -6.50 -4.09 9.94
C PHE A 153 -7.77 -3.27 10.11
N CYS A 154 -8.75 -3.71 10.91
CA CYS A 154 -9.98 -2.93 11.13
C CYS A 154 -9.76 -1.67 11.99
N TYR A 155 -8.64 -1.56 12.71
CA TYR A 155 -8.29 -0.34 13.43
C TYR A 155 -7.62 0.74 12.56
N LEU A 156 -7.15 0.39 11.35
CA LEU A 156 -6.38 1.28 10.47
C LEU A 156 -7.18 1.93 9.33
N ILE A 157 -8.49 1.65 9.22
CA ILE A 157 -9.39 2.20 8.18
C ILE A 157 -10.48 3.11 8.78
N ILE A 158 -10.50 3.33 10.11
CA ILE A 158 -11.47 4.21 10.79
C ILE A 158 -10.77 5.37 11.52
N PHE A 159 -9.72 5.93 10.92
CA PHE A 159 -9.19 7.25 11.32
C PHE A 159 -8.84 8.06 10.09
#